data_AF-A0A934UBM7-F1
#
_entry.id   AF-A0A934UBM7-F1
#
_cell.length_a   1.000
_cell.length_b   1.000
_cell.length_c   1.000
_cell.angle_alpha   90.00
_cell.angle_beta   90.00
_cell.angle_gamma   90.00
#
_symmetry.space_group_name_H-M   'P 1'
#
loop_
_entity.id
_entity.type
_entity.pdbx_description
1 polymer ?
#
loop_
_entity_poly.entity_id
_entity_poly.type
_entity_poly.pdbx_seq_one_letter_code
_entity_poly.pdbx_strand_id
1 'polypeptide(L)'
;MRISVRSSASVVVACACAAVLLSGCDTLTQAANTVDKANLCVDALQAASFTPDENNPELTAANAEKSATELRDLADQAQDVTLRDALNAMSTKISDLSVAGLTVDDMQNYLQQKADLYQTLSNACA
;
A
#
# COMPACT_ATOMS: atom_id res chain seq x y z
N MET A 1 -2.18 12.55 59.95
CA MET A 1 -2.00 12.59 58.48
C MET A 1 -0.52 12.41 58.18
N ARG A 2 -0.18 11.23 57.64
CA ARG A 2 1.00 10.72 56.93
C ARG A 2 2.44 11.17 57.31
N ILE A 3 3.21 10.13 57.61
CA ILE A 3 4.63 10.01 57.94
C ILE A 3 5.53 10.43 56.77
N SER A 4 6.63 11.11 57.10
CA SER A 4 7.77 11.43 56.23
C SER A 4 8.79 10.28 56.26
N VAL A 5 9.28 9.83 55.10
CA VAL A 5 10.57 9.13 54.97
C VAL A 5 11.22 9.53 53.64
N ARG A 6 12.42 10.12 53.73
CA ARG A 6 13.37 10.37 52.63
C ARG A 6 13.87 9.04 52.06
N SER A 7 14.00 8.90 50.75
CA SER A 7 15.00 7.96 50.20
C SER A 7 15.43 8.35 48.80
N SER A 8 16.69 8.74 48.69
CA SER A 8 17.42 8.94 47.45
C SER A 8 17.75 7.56 46.86
N ALA A 9 17.35 7.29 45.62
CA ALA A 9 17.87 6.17 44.86
C ALA A 9 17.95 6.57 43.37
N SER A 10 19.17 6.89 42.94
CA SER A 10 19.56 6.97 41.55
C SER A 10 19.30 5.61 40.89
N VAL A 11 18.39 5.54 39.93
CA VAL A 11 18.22 4.37 39.07
C VAL A 11 18.93 4.67 37.75
N VAL A 12 20.04 3.96 37.57
CA VAL A 12 20.81 3.86 36.33
C VAL A 12 19.88 3.40 35.21
N VAL A 13 19.63 4.28 34.22
CA VAL A 13 18.96 3.91 32.97
C VAL A 13 19.99 3.11 32.15
N ALA A 14 19.99 1.80 32.37
CA ALA A 14 20.69 0.86 31.51
C ALA A 14 19.98 0.85 30.15
N CYS A 15 20.72 1.15 29.08
CA CYS A 15 20.36 0.83 27.70
C CYS A 15 20.16 -0.69 27.59
N ALA A 16 18.96 -1.16 27.89
CA ALA A 16 18.56 -2.53 27.68
C ALA A 16 18.17 -2.67 26.20
N CYS A 17 19.14 -3.06 25.38
CA CYS A 17 18.87 -3.88 24.19
C CYS A 17 18.30 -5.23 24.68
N ALA A 18 17.08 -5.21 25.21
CA ALA A 18 16.38 -6.41 25.64
C ALA A 18 15.66 -6.96 24.43
N ALA A 19 16.33 -7.88 23.75
CA ALA A 19 15.68 -8.99 23.08
C ALA A 19 14.75 -9.65 24.12
N VAL A 20 13.47 -9.25 24.13
CA VAL A 20 12.46 -9.88 24.96
C VAL A 20 12.06 -11.18 24.27
N LEU A 21 12.47 -12.25 24.93
CA LEU A 21 12.22 -13.64 24.59
C LEU A 21 10.70 -13.93 24.56
N LEU A 22 10.31 -14.63 23.49
CA LEU A 22 9.19 -15.59 23.39
C LEU A 22 7.83 -15.21 24.02
N SER A 23 6.91 -14.77 23.16
CA SER A 23 5.47 -15.00 23.34
C SER A 23 4.77 -15.24 21.99
N GLY A 24 4.43 -16.50 21.72
CA GLY A 24 3.30 -16.93 20.87
C GLY A 24 3.52 -16.98 19.35
N CYS A 25 3.02 -18.05 18.71
CA CYS A 25 2.94 -18.20 17.24
C CYS A 25 2.27 -17.02 16.51
N ASP A 26 1.53 -16.16 17.23
CA ASP A 26 1.00 -14.89 16.71
C ASP A 26 2.07 -13.96 16.13
N THR A 27 3.28 -13.97 16.69
CA THR A 27 4.36 -13.12 16.18
C THR A 27 4.90 -13.63 14.83
N LEU A 28 4.92 -14.95 14.63
CA LEU A 28 5.28 -15.53 13.32
C LEU A 28 4.19 -15.27 12.28
N THR A 29 2.92 -15.40 12.66
CA THR A 29 1.79 -15.12 11.75
C THR A 29 1.72 -13.63 11.40
N GLN A 30 1.91 -12.73 12.37
CA GLN A 30 1.98 -11.29 12.10
C GLN A 30 3.19 -10.92 11.25
N ALA A 31 4.38 -11.46 11.56
CA ALA A 31 5.57 -11.21 10.75
C ALA A 31 5.42 -11.74 9.32
N ALA A 32 4.83 -12.94 9.13
CA ALA A 32 4.54 -13.49 7.81
C ALA A 32 3.54 -12.62 7.03
N ASN A 33 2.43 -12.23 7.66
CA ASN A 33 1.44 -11.34 7.04
C ASN A 33 2.03 -9.97 6.68
N THR A 34 2.95 -9.42 7.48
CA THR A 34 3.66 -8.17 7.17
C THR A 34 4.60 -8.33 5.98
N VAL A 35 5.34 -9.44 5.88
CA VAL A 35 6.22 -9.73 4.73
C VAL A 35 5.39 -9.92 3.45
N ASP A 36 4.29 -10.65 3.53
CA ASP A 36 3.38 -10.86 2.40
C ASP A 36 2.75 -9.54 1.95
N LYS A 37 2.32 -8.70 2.89
CA LYS A 37 1.81 -7.34 2.60
C LYS A 37 2.88 -6.49 1.90
N ALA A 38 4.12 -6.51 2.37
CA ALA A 38 5.20 -5.73 1.78
C ALA A 38 5.51 -6.18 0.34
N ASN A 39 5.55 -7.49 0.08
CA ASN A 39 5.75 -8.02 -1.27
C ASN A 39 4.60 -7.64 -2.21
N LEU A 40 3.35 -7.84 -1.76
CA LEU A 40 2.16 -7.43 -2.53
C LEU A 40 2.17 -5.93 -2.83
N CYS A 41 2.66 -5.11 -1.90
CA CYS A 41 2.77 -3.67 -2.09
C CYS A 41 3.82 -3.26 -3.12
N VAL A 42 4.97 -3.95 -3.17
CA VAL A 42 5.97 -3.72 -4.21
C VAL A 42 5.37 -4.01 -5.59
N ASP A 43 4.73 -5.17 -5.73
CA ASP A 43 4.11 -5.60 -6.99
C ASP A 43 2.98 -4.64 -7.39
N ALA A 44 2.17 -4.21 -6.42
CA ALA A 44 1.06 -3.29 -6.61
C ALA A 44 1.53 -1.91 -7.09
N LEU A 45 2.53 -1.33 -6.44
CA LEU A 45 3.06 -0.03 -6.83
C LEU A 45 3.72 -0.08 -8.21
N GLN A 46 4.32 -1.21 -8.57
CA GLN A 46 4.84 -1.45 -9.91
C GLN A 46 3.72 -1.54 -10.95
N ALA A 47 2.68 -2.33 -10.72
CA ALA A 47 1.52 -2.41 -11.62
C ALA A 47 0.80 -1.05 -11.77
N ALA A 48 0.71 -0.27 -10.68
CA ALA A 48 0.11 1.07 -10.64
C ALA A 48 0.94 2.17 -11.35
N SER A 49 2.22 1.91 -11.65
CA SER A 49 3.14 2.87 -12.28
C SER A 49 2.94 3.06 -13.80
N PHE A 50 1.94 2.39 -14.38
CA PHE A 50 1.52 2.54 -15.77
C PHE A 50 1.39 4.01 -16.21
N THR A 51 2.00 4.38 -17.33
CA THR A 51 1.91 5.71 -17.92
C THR A 51 1.33 5.59 -19.33
N PRO A 52 0.22 6.28 -19.65
CA PRO A 52 -0.36 6.26 -20.99
C PRO A 52 0.59 6.83 -22.06
N ASP A 53 0.66 6.18 -23.22
CA ASP A 53 1.34 6.70 -24.42
C ASP A 53 0.29 7.07 -25.48
N GLU A 54 0.12 8.38 -25.69
CA GLU A 54 -0.82 8.95 -26.66
C GLU A 54 -0.46 8.63 -28.11
N ASN A 55 0.81 8.33 -28.40
CA ASN A 55 1.27 8.00 -29.74
C ASN A 55 0.99 6.52 -30.10
N ASN A 56 0.61 5.71 -29.12
CA ASN A 56 0.31 4.29 -29.30
C ASN A 56 -0.92 3.86 -28.47
N PRO A 57 -2.13 4.25 -28.90
CA PRO A 57 -3.35 4.02 -28.13
C PRO A 57 -3.67 2.52 -27.96
N GLU A 58 -3.33 1.68 -28.95
CA GLU A 58 -3.53 0.23 -28.86
C GLU A 58 -2.63 -0.39 -27.77
N LEU A 59 -1.35 -0.02 -27.74
CA LEU A 59 -0.43 -0.47 -26.70
C LEU A 59 -0.82 0.07 -25.32
N THR A 60 -1.29 1.32 -25.26
CA THR A 60 -1.78 1.96 -24.03
C THR A 60 -2.98 1.20 -23.47
N ALA A 61 -3.97 0.84 -24.31
CA ALA A 61 -5.12 0.05 -23.89
C ALA A 61 -4.71 -1.34 -23.37
N ALA A 62 -3.85 -2.04 -24.11
CA ALA A 62 -3.36 -3.36 -23.72
C ALA A 62 -2.58 -3.33 -22.39
N ASN A 63 -1.72 -2.33 -22.20
CA ASN A 63 -0.96 -2.15 -20.96
C ASN A 63 -1.87 -1.77 -19.79
N ALA A 64 -2.88 -0.91 -20.01
CA ALA A 64 -3.86 -0.57 -18.99
C ALA A 64 -4.65 -1.82 -18.54
N GLU A 65 -5.14 -2.61 -19.49
CA GLU A 65 -5.87 -3.87 -19.20
C GLU A 65 -4.98 -4.85 -18.41
N LYS A 66 -3.72 -5.00 -18.81
CA LYS A 66 -2.75 -5.82 -18.10
C LYS A 66 -2.55 -5.33 -16.66
N SER A 67 -2.24 -4.06 -16.46
CA SER A 67 -2.02 -3.49 -15.13
C SER A 67 -3.27 -3.56 -14.24
N ALA A 68 -4.46 -3.33 -14.80
CA ALA A 68 -5.71 -3.48 -14.08
C ALA A 68 -5.95 -4.93 -13.64
N THR A 69 -5.62 -5.91 -14.48
CA THR A 69 -5.71 -7.34 -14.15
C THR A 69 -4.72 -7.70 -13.05
N GLU A 70 -3.46 -7.31 -13.17
CA GLU A 70 -2.43 -7.55 -12.13
C GLU A 70 -2.84 -6.97 -10.78
N LEU A 71 -3.37 -5.74 -10.75
CA LEU A 71 -3.87 -5.12 -9.52
C LEU A 71 -5.05 -5.87 -8.90
N ARG A 72 -5.94 -6.43 -9.72
CA ARG A 72 -7.08 -7.23 -9.26
C ARG A 72 -6.62 -8.56 -8.67
N ASP A 73 -5.68 -9.23 -9.33
CA ASP A 73 -5.09 -10.47 -8.83
C ASP A 73 -4.34 -10.25 -7.50
N LEU A 74 -3.66 -9.11 -7.34
CA LEU A 74 -3.05 -8.72 -6.07
C LEU A 74 -4.10 -8.43 -5.00
N ALA A 75 -5.25 -7.84 -5.37
CA ALA A 75 -6.35 -7.57 -4.45
C ALA A 75 -6.95 -8.87 -3.88
N ASP A 76 -7.07 -9.91 -4.73
CA ASP A 76 -7.56 -11.23 -4.32
C ASP A 76 -6.59 -11.94 -3.36
N GLN A 77 -5.29 -11.62 -3.43
CA GLN A 77 -4.26 -12.13 -2.52
C GLN A 77 -4.15 -11.32 -1.23
N ALA A 78 -4.64 -10.08 -1.20
CA ALA A 78 -4.53 -9.21 -0.05
C ALA A 78 -5.47 -9.61 1.09
N GLN A 79 -4.88 -9.99 2.23
CA GLN A 79 -5.61 -10.27 3.48
C GLN A 79 -6.06 -8.98 4.18
N ASP A 80 -5.31 -7.89 4.00
CA ASP A 80 -5.63 -6.56 4.52
C ASP A 80 -6.76 -5.93 3.68
N VAL A 81 -7.88 -5.60 4.32
CA VAL A 81 -9.07 -5.05 3.66
C VAL A 81 -8.77 -3.69 3.03
N THR A 82 -8.00 -2.84 3.71
CA THR A 82 -7.66 -1.50 3.22
C THR A 82 -6.75 -1.59 1.99
N LEU A 83 -5.79 -2.51 1.98
CA LEU A 83 -4.96 -2.77 0.81
C LEU A 83 -5.79 -3.31 -0.35
N ARG A 84 -6.64 -4.32 -0.10
CA ARG A 84 -7.52 -4.90 -1.13
C ARG A 84 -8.42 -3.85 -1.77
N ASP A 85 -9.01 -2.97 -0.97
CA ASP A 85 -9.91 -1.92 -1.46
C ASP A 85 -9.14 -0.88 -2.30
N ALA A 86 -7.94 -0.50 -1.88
CA ALA A 86 -7.07 0.41 -2.64
C ALA A 86 -6.63 -0.20 -3.99
N LEU A 87 -6.27 -1.49 -4.00
CA LEU A 87 -5.91 -2.23 -5.22
C LEU A 87 -7.07 -2.29 -6.20
N ASN A 88 -8.28 -2.63 -5.72
CA ASN A 88 -9.48 -2.67 -6.55
C ASN A 88 -9.84 -1.29 -7.11
N ALA A 89 -9.76 -0.24 -6.30
CA ALA A 89 -10.04 1.12 -6.76
C ALA A 89 -9.05 1.56 -7.86
N MET A 90 -7.76 1.27 -7.69
CA MET A 90 -6.73 1.55 -8.69
C MET A 90 -6.96 0.74 -9.97
N SER A 91 -7.25 -0.56 -9.85
CA SER A 91 -7.58 -1.45 -10.97
C SER A 91 -8.75 -0.90 -11.80
N THR A 92 -9.85 -0.55 -11.14
CA THR A 92 -11.02 0.05 -11.80
C THR A 92 -10.65 1.35 -12.50
N LYS A 93 -9.88 2.23 -11.84
CA LYS A 93 -9.48 3.49 -12.47
C LYS A 93 -8.62 3.28 -13.71
N ILE A 94 -7.71 2.30 -13.69
CA ILE A 94 -6.90 1.98 -14.87
C ILE A 94 -7.78 1.39 -15.99
N SER A 95 -8.74 0.52 -15.68
CA SER A 95 -9.65 -0.05 -16.69
C SER A 95 -10.62 0.98 -17.29
N ASP A 96 -10.93 2.05 -16.56
CA ASP A 96 -11.79 3.13 -17.04
C ASP A 96 -11.10 4.06 -18.06
N LEU A 97 -9.80 3.85 -18.32
CA LEU A 97 -9.07 4.62 -19.34
C LEU A 97 -9.59 4.27 -20.75
N SER A 98 -10.54 5.04 -21.25
CA SER A 98 -10.93 5.02 -22.66
C SER A 98 -9.99 5.91 -23.47
N VAL A 99 -9.09 5.35 -24.26
CA VAL A 99 -8.15 6.11 -25.11
C VAL A 99 -8.83 6.82 -26.29
N ALA A 100 -10.05 6.41 -26.66
CA ALA A 100 -10.81 7.03 -27.74
C ALA A 100 -11.59 8.26 -27.23
N GLY A 101 -11.28 9.44 -27.79
CA GLY A 101 -12.09 10.65 -27.60
C GLY A 101 -11.85 11.42 -26.29
N LEU A 102 -10.74 11.17 -25.58
CA LEU A 102 -10.36 11.96 -24.40
C LEU A 102 -10.05 13.41 -24.81
N THR A 103 -10.67 14.35 -24.13
CA THR A 103 -10.23 15.74 -24.17
C THR A 103 -9.01 15.95 -23.27
N VAL A 104 -8.29 17.07 -23.45
CA VAL A 104 -7.18 17.45 -22.58
C VAL A 104 -7.63 17.60 -21.11
N ASP A 105 -8.86 18.03 -20.88
CA ASP A 105 -9.44 18.17 -19.54
C ASP A 105 -9.76 16.79 -18.92
N ASP A 106 -10.29 15.85 -19.71
CA ASP A 106 -10.56 14.49 -19.25
C ASP A 106 -9.27 13.77 -18.84
N MET A 107 -8.20 13.96 -19.63
CA MET A 107 -6.91 13.36 -19.34
C MET A 107 -6.26 13.95 -18.08
N GLN A 108 -6.35 15.27 -17.88
CA GLN A 108 -5.89 15.90 -16.64
C GLN A 108 -6.66 15.38 -15.42
N ASN A 109 -7.99 15.30 -15.50
CA ASN A 109 -8.83 14.77 -14.43
C ASN A 109 -8.53 13.29 -14.15
N TYR A 110 -8.29 12.50 -15.19
CA TYR A 110 -7.88 11.10 -15.06
C TYR A 110 -6.56 10.97 -14.31
N LEU A 111 -5.54 11.75 -14.70
CA LEU A 111 -4.22 11.71 -14.08
C LEU A 111 -4.24 12.15 -12.62
N GLN A 112 -5.02 13.18 -12.29
CA GLN A 112 -5.23 13.62 -10.90
C GLN A 112 -5.84 12.50 -10.05
N GLN A 113 -6.95 11.91 -10.51
CA GLN A 113 -7.60 10.81 -9.79
C GLN A 113 -6.69 9.58 -9.66
N LYS A 114 -5.89 9.27 -10.69
CA LYS A 114 -4.91 8.19 -10.63
C LYS A 114 -3.84 8.49 -9.57
N ALA A 115 -3.35 9.72 -9.49
CA ALA A 115 -2.35 10.12 -8.50
C ALA A 115 -2.89 10.02 -7.06
N ASP A 116 -4.14 10.44 -6.83
CA ASP A 116 -4.80 10.31 -5.53
C ASP A 116 -4.97 8.84 -5.10
N LEU A 117 -5.35 7.98 -6.06
CA LEU A 117 -5.45 6.54 -5.83
C LEU A 117 -4.09 5.88 -5.61
N TYR A 118 -3.05 6.31 -6.32
CA TYR A 118 -1.68 5.87 -6.09
C TYR A 118 -1.21 6.22 -4.68
N GLN A 119 -1.50 7.44 -4.21
CA GLN A 119 -1.17 7.84 -2.84
C GLN A 119 -1.95 7.02 -1.82
N THR A 120 -3.23 6.75 -2.08
CA THR A 120 -4.07 5.89 -1.24
C THR A 120 -3.50 4.48 -1.15
N LEU A 121 -3.11 3.90 -2.29
CA LEU A 121 -2.44 2.60 -2.35
C LEU A 121 -1.11 2.60 -1.59
N SER A 122 -0.27 3.62 -1.79
CA SER A 122 0.99 3.76 -1.06
C SER A 122 0.78 3.90 0.44
N ASN A 123 -0.28 4.58 0.89
CA ASN A 123 -0.61 4.72 2.30
C ASN A 123 -1.15 3.40 2.89
N ALA A 124 -1.92 2.65 2.13
CA ALA A 124 -2.39 1.31 2.53
C ALA A 124 -1.22 0.31 2.68
N CYS A 125 -0.12 0.58 1.99
CA CYS A 125 1.12 -0.19 2.05
C CYS A 125 2.06 0.16 3.22
N ALA A 126 1.80 1.24 3.94
CA ALA A 126 2.57 1.66 5.10
C ALA A 126 2.14 0.97 6.40
#